data_AF-A0AB38AYW3-F1
#
_entry.id   AF-A0AB38AYW3-F1
#
_cell.length_a   1.000
_cell.length_b   1.000
_cell.length_c   1.000
_cell.angle_alpha   90.00
_cell.angle_beta   90.00
_cell.angle_gamma   90.00
#
_symmetry.space_group_name_H-M   'P 1'
#
loop_
_entity.id
_entity.type
_entity.pdbx_description
1 polymer ?
#
loop_
_entity_poly.entity_id
_entity_poly.type
_entity_poly.pdbx_seq_one_letter_code
_entity_poly.pdbx_strand_id
1 'polypeptide(L)' 'MKNLRSALPNQGWKVVKYGKDSSRNRNLEITAVHVKTHTQLEATWLKGLDGHTPLIEVTLYSRCFTEQP' A
#
# COMPACT_ATOMS: atom_id res chain seq x y z
N MET A 1 3.24 0.54 8.74
CA MET A 1 4.14 0.62 7.55
C MET A 1 5.43 -0.18 7.67
N LYS A 2 6.22 -0.11 8.76
CA LYS A 2 7.47 -0.91 8.90
C LYS A 2 7.20 -2.42 8.75
N ASN A 3 6.15 -2.93 9.40
CA ASN A 3 5.76 -4.35 9.32
C ASN A 3 5.34 -4.76 7.90
N LEU A 4 4.64 -3.89 7.15
CA LEU A 4 4.32 -4.16 5.75
C LEU A 4 5.59 -4.30 4.92
N ARG A 5 6.55 -3.36 5.07
CA ARG A 5 7.83 -3.40 4.35
C ARG A 5 8.60 -4.70 4.60
N SER A 6 8.60 -5.23 5.82
CA SER A 6 9.32 -6.47 6.16
C SER A 6 8.55 -7.74 5.80
N ALA A 7 7.22 -7.74 5.93
CA ALA A 7 6.40 -8.94 5.74
C ALA A 7 6.04 -9.22 4.27
N LEU A 8 5.82 -8.17 3.47
CA LEU A 8 5.39 -8.30 2.07
C LEU A 8 6.35 -9.16 1.23
N PRO A 9 7.69 -8.95 1.27
CA PRO A 9 8.63 -9.80 0.52
C PRO A 9 8.52 -11.29 0.83
N ASN A 10 8.28 -11.64 2.11
CA ASN A 10 8.16 -13.02 2.55
C ASN A 10 6.87 -13.69 2.05
N GLN A 11 5.92 -12.92 1.51
CA GLN A 11 4.64 -13.38 1.00
C GLN A 11 4.54 -13.23 -0.53
N GLY A 12 5.66 -13.14 -1.24
CA GLY A 12 5.68 -13.08 -2.71
C GLY A 12 5.41 -11.69 -3.31
N TRP A 13 5.46 -10.63 -2.50
CA TRP A 13 5.31 -9.25 -2.96
C TRP A 13 6.66 -8.57 -3.15
N LYS A 14 6.84 -7.90 -4.28
CA LYS A 14 7.98 -7.00 -4.53
C LYS A 14 7.59 -5.59 -4.14
N VAL A 15 8.27 -5.00 -3.15
CA VAL A 15 8.12 -3.57 -2.82
C VAL A 15 8.76 -2.73 -3.93
N VAL A 16 7.99 -1.86 -4.56
CA VAL A 16 8.45 -0.98 -5.65
C VAL A 16 8.63 0.47 -5.20
N LYS A 17 7.94 0.88 -4.13
CA LYS A 17 8.06 2.21 -3.53
C LYS A 17 7.87 2.10 -2.01
N TYR A 18 8.69 2.82 -1.26
CA TYR A 18 8.51 2.99 0.18
C TYR A 18 9.09 4.34 0.61
N GLY A 19 8.25 5.24 1.10
CA GLY A 19 8.72 6.59 1.42
C GLY A 19 7.60 7.56 1.72
N LYS A 20 7.97 8.83 1.91
CA LYS A 20 7.00 9.90 2.08
C LYS A 20 6.35 10.22 0.73
N ASP A 21 5.04 10.40 0.72
CA ASP A 21 4.30 10.90 -0.43
C ASP A 21 4.58 12.40 -0.67
N SER A 22 4.02 12.94 -1.75
CA SER A 22 4.12 14.36 -2.12
C SER A 22 3.06 15.25 -1.47
N SER A 23 2.22 14.70 -0.57
CA SER A 23 1.22 15.50 0.13
C SER A 23 1.90 16.47 1.10
N ARG A 24 1.17 17.52 1.52
CA ARG A 24 1.65 18.46 2.54
C ARG A 24 2.04 17.75 3.84
N ASN A 25 1.33 16.68 4.20
CA ASN A 25 1.56 15.91 5.43
C ASN A 25 2.71 14.91 5.32
N ARG A 26 3.24 14.71 4.10
CA ARG A 26 4.30 13.76 3.76
C ARG A 26 4.02 12.40 4.40
N ASN A 27 2.84 11.88 4.12
CA ASN A 27 2.33 10.61 4.65
C ASN A 27 3.25 9.47 4.20
N LEU A 28 3.34 8.41 5.01
CA LEU A 28 4.22 7.28 4.68
C LEU A 28 3.46 6.31 3.79
N GLU A 29 3.99 6.04 2.62
CA GLU A 29 3.40 5.21 1.57
C GLU A 29 4.27 3.99 1.29
N ILE A 30 3.63 2.88 0.92
CA ILE A 30 4.26 1.71 0.33
C ILE A 30 3.47 1.24 -0.89
N THR A 31 4.18 0.94 -1.98
CA THR A 31 3.61 0.28 -3.16
C THR A 31 4.33 -1.04 -3.35
N ALA A 32 3.57 -2.10 -3.61
CA ALA A 32 4.10 -3.42 -3.87
C ALA A 32 3.32 -4.16 -4.96
N VAL A 33 3.98 -5.08 -5.66
CA VAL A 33 3.36 -5.92 -6.68
C VAL A 33 3.58 -7.39 -6.32
N HIS A 34 2.51 -8.18 -6.27
CA HIS A 34 2.60 -9.62 -6.06
C HIS A 34 3.11 -10.29 -7.34
N VAL A 35 4.24 -11.00 -7.24
CA VAL A 35 5.00 -11.46 -8.41
C VAL A 35 4.23 -12.51 -9.21
N LYS A 36 3.42 -13.35 -8.55
CA LYS A 36 2.67 -14.43 -9.23
C LYS A 36 1.40 -13.93 -9.90
N THR A 37 0.64 -13.07 -9.22
CA THR A 37 -0.72 -12.66 -9.67
C THR A 37 -0.72 -11.31 -10.37
N HIS A 38 0.40 -10.57 -10.34
CA HIS A 38 0.49 -9.19 -10.81
C HIS A 38 -0.53 -8.25 -10.14
N THR A 39 -0.97 -8.60 -8.94
CA THR A 39 -1.80 -7.73 -8.09
C THR A 39 -0.93 -6.60 -7.54
N GLN A 40 -1.42 -5.37 -7.60
CA GLN A 40 -0.73 -4.21 -7.04
C GLN A 40 -1.43 -3.76 -5.75
N LEU A 41 -0.62 -3.48 -4.73
CA LEU A 41 -1.03 -2.96 -3.44
C LEU A 41 -0.43 -1.57 -3.28
N GLU A 42 -1.25 -0.62 -2.89
CA GLU A 42 -0.86 0.70 -2.42
C GLU A 42 -1.41 0.89 -1.01
N ALA A 43 -0.56 1.28 -0.07
CA ALA A 43 -1.00 1.61 1.27
C ALA A 43 -0.36 2.90 1.76
N THR A 44 -1.18 3.79 2.30
CA THR A 44 -0.77 5.11 2.79
C THR A 44 -1.22 5.29 4.23
N TRP A 45 -0.29 5.65 5.10
CA TRP A 45 -0.62 6.01 6.48
C TRP A 45 -0.94 7.50 6.58
N LEU A 46 -2.23 7.82 6.62
CA LEU A 46 -2.74 9.17 6.83
C LEU A 46 -2.63 9.51 8.32
N LYS A 47 -1.73 10.44 8.65
CA LYS A 47 -1.40 10.79 10.04
C LYS A 47 -2.45 11.68 10.72
N GLY A 48 -3.40 12.24 9.96
CA GLY A 48 -4.40 13.19 10.48
C GLY A 48 -3.84 14.57 10.86
N LEU A 49 -2.69 14.98 10.29
CA LEU A 49 -2.04 16.27 10.61
C LEU A 49 -2.77 17.50 10.05
N ASP A 50 -3.86 17.26 9.31
CA ASP A 50 -4.75 18.23 8.68
C ASP A 50 -6.11 18.34 9.40
N GLY A 51 -6.24 17.74 10.58
CA GLY A 51 -7.48 17.74 11.36
C GLY A 51 -8.41 16.57 11.07
N HIS A 52 -8.04 15.66 10.17
CA HIS A 52 -8.76 14.41 9.95
C HIS A 52 -8.33 13.30 10.92
N THR A 53 -9.19 12.30 11.10
CA THR A 53 -8.86 11.11 11.90
C THR A 53 -7.72 10.31 11.25
N PRO A 54 -6.69 9.90 12.02
CA PRO A 54 -5.62 9.05 11.50
C PRO A 54 -6.17 7.72 10.99
N LEU A 55 -5.75 7.29 9.79
CA LEU A 55 -6.17 6.03 9.18
C LEU A 55 -5.10 5.44 8.27
N ILE A 56 -5.29 4.18 7.89
CA ILE A 56 -4.50 3.53 6.83
C ILE A 56 -5.43 3.35 5.64
N GLU A 57 -5.09 4.00 4.54
CA GLU A 57 -5.75 3.78 3.26
C GLU A 57 -5.05 2.63 2.55
N VAL A 58 -5.83 1.69 2.01
CA VAL A 58 -5.33 0.53 1.29
C VAL A 58 -6.10 0.38 -0.01
N THR A 59 -5.38 0.40 -1.13
CA THR A 59 -5.92 0.18 -2.46
C THR A 59 -5.29 -1.07 -3.05
N LEU A 60 -6.13 -2.00 -3.53
CA LEU A 60 -5.70 -3.26 -4.11
C LEU A 60 -6.20 -3.36 -5.56
N TYR A 61 -5.28 -3.38 -6.50
CA TYR A 61 -5.57 -3.56 -7.92
C TYR A 61 -5.29 -5.01 -8.30
N SER A 62 -6.33 -5.77 -8.62
CA SER A 62 -6.17 -7.13 -9.15
C SER A 62 -6.44 -7.15 -10.64
N ARG A 63 -5.50 -7.67 -11.43
CA ARG A 63 -5.74 -7.92 -12.86
C ARG A 63 -6.72 -9.06 -13.12
N CYS A 64 -6.92 -9.92 -12.14
CA CYS A 64 -7.72 -11.14 -12.25
C CYS A 64 -8.95 -11.07 -11.34
N PHE A 65 -9.41 -9.87 -10.95
CA PHE A 65 -10.69 -9.77 -10.25
C PHE A 65 -11.81 -10.11 -11.23
N THR A 66 -12.46 -11.22 -10.96
CA THR A 66 -13.71 -11.60 -11.61
C THR A 66 -14.78 -11.54 -10.54
N GLU A 67 -15.88 -10.82 -10.78
CA GLU A 67 -17.11 -11.02 -10.01
C GLU A 67 -17.52 -12.48 -10.22
N GLN A 68 -17.29 -13.33 -9.22
CA GLN A 68 -17.83 -14.69 -9.27
C GLN A 68 -19.35 -14.60 -9.07
N PRO A 69 -20.16 -15.29 -9.90
CA PRO A 69 -21.58 -15.46 -9.66
C PRO A 69 -21.87 -16.32 -8.44
#